data_AF-A0A3N5UHW4-F1
#
_entry.id   AF-A0A3N5UHW4-F1
#
_cell.length_a   1.000
_cell.length_b   1.000
_cell.length_c   1.000
_cell.angle_alpha   90.00
_cell.angle_beta   90.00
_cell.angle_gamma   90.00
#
_symmetry.space_group_name_H-M   'P 1'
#
loop_
_entity.id
_entity.type
_entity.pdbx_description
1 polymer ?
#
loop_
_entity_poly.entity_id
_entity_poly.type
_entity_poly.pdbx_seq_one_letter_code
_entity_poly.pdbx_strand_id
1 'polypeptide(L)'
;GSQEPEVPLGLLEPQSAAERQQLEQNSEIVLKAMINAAKADGQIDQGEMQRIVGKLQESGVGKEAQQYVLTEMTKPLDTQSLLAAAKGQPAFAAQIYAASLLAIEVDTPAEKKYLDQLAAGLGIKPEVTQRINDMVGLQA
;
A
#
# COMPACT_ATOMS: atom_id res chain seq x y z
N GLY A 1 -24.43 -10.28 16.42
CA GLY A 1 -23.89 -8.92 16.61
C GLY A 1 -23.40 -8.46 15.27
N SER A 2 -24.11 -7.53 14.66
CA SER A 2 -23.79 -7.01 13.34
C SER A 2 -22.51 -6.18 13.45
N GLN A 3 -21.40 -6.68 12.90
CA GLN A 3 -20.25 -5.82 12.62
C GLN A 3 -20.66 -4.96 11.42
N GLU A 4 -20.85 -3.66 11.65
CA GLU A 4 -21.06 -2.71 10.55
C GLU A 4 -19.89 -2.85 9.56
N PRO A 5 -20.16 -2.88 8.26
CA PRO A 5 -19.08 -2.93 7.28
C PRO A 5 -18.25 -1.66 7.46
N GLU A 6 -17.03 -1.77 7.97
CA GLU A 6 -16.07 -0.68 8.00
C GLU A 6 -15.80 -0.26 6.55
N VAL A 7 -16.49 0.80 6.14
CA VAL A 7 -16.26 1.45 4.85
C VAL A 7 -14.81 1.96 4.89
N PRO A 8 -14.00 1.71 3.84
CA PRO A 8 -12.63 2.21 3.79
C PRO A 8 -12.60 3.72 4.08
N LEU A 9 -11.81 4.11 5.08
CA LEU A 9 -11.82 5.47 5.64
C LEU A 9 -11.57 6.59 4.61
N GLY A 10 -11.01 6.29 3.43
CA GLY A 10 -10.81 7.26 2.35
C GLY A 10 -12.07 7.69 1.59
N LEU A 11 -13.23 7.07 1.85
CA LEU A 11 -14.50 7.37 1.17
C LEU A 11 -15.50 8.13 2.05
N LEU A 12 -15.15 8.41 3.31
CA LEU A 12 -15.98 9.15 4.26
C LEU A 12 -15.24 10.40 4.74
N GLU A 13 -15.95 11.52 4.86
CA GLU A 13 -15.39 12.69 5.51
C GLU A 13 -15.25 12.42 7.02
N PRO A 14 -14.05 12.54 7.60
CA PRO A 14 -13.85 12.29 9.02
C PRO A 14 -14.61 13.32 9.86
N GLN A 15 -15.41 12.84 10.81
CA GLN A 15 -16.33 13.67 11.61
C GLN A 15 -15.69 14.19 12.90
N SER A 16 -14.53 13.64 13.27
CA SER A 16 -13.80 14.02 14.47
C SER A 16 -12.31 14.26 14.20
N ALA A 17 -11.62 14.91 15.15
CA ALA A 17 -10.16 15.05 15.08
C ALA A 17 -9.45 13.69 15.17
N ALA A 18 -10.01 12.74 15.94
CA ALA A 18 -9.48 11.39 16.06
C ALA A 18 -9.60 10.60 14.75
N GLU A 19 -10.75 10.69 14.06
CA GLU A 19 -10.95 10.07 12.75
C GLU A 19 -10.03 10.68 11.68
N ARG A 20 -9.83 12.01 11.71
CA ARG A 20 -8.86 12.68 10.81
C ARG A 20 -7.46 12.12 11.00
N GLN A 21 -7.02 12.03 12.25
CA GLN A 21 -5.70 11.50 12.57
C GLN A 21 -5.57 10.02 12.16
N GLN A 22 -6.60 9.21 12.37
CA GLN A 22 -6.60 7.81 11.94
C GLN A 22 -6.58 7.67 10.42
N LEU A 23 -7.34 8.52 9.70
CA LEU A 23 -7.32 8.56 8.25
C LEU A 23 -5.93 8.93 7.70
N GLU A 24 -5.29 9.94 8.27
CA GLU A 24 -3.92 10.36 7.91
C GLU A 24 -2.93 9.21 8.13
N GLN A 25 -2.96 8.58 9.30
CA GLN A 25 -2.10 7.43 9.62
C GLN A 25 -2.31 6.26 8.66
N ASN A 26 -3.57 5.90 8.39
CA ASN A 26 -3.89 4.81 7.48
C ASN A 26 -3.46 5.13 6.04
N SER A 27 -3.62 6.38 5.61
CA SER A 27 -3.19 6.84 4.29
C SER A 27 -1.67 6.76 4.15
N GLU A 28 -0.93 7.12 5.20
CA GLU A 28 0.52 6.99 5.23
C GLU A 28 0.97 5.53 5.09
N ILE A 29 0.35 4.62 5.84
CA ILE A 29 0.66 3.19 5.79
C ILE A 29 0.34 2.59 4.41
N VAL A 30 -0.77 2.99 3.81
CA VAL A 30 -1.15 2.57 2.44
C VAL A 30 -0.13 3.06 1.42
N LEU A 31 0.30 4.32 1.51
CA LEU A 31 1.35 4.85 0.65
C LEU A 31 2.67 4.08 0.84
N LYS A 32 3.05 3.78 2.09
CA LYS A 32 4.22 2.97 2.40
C LYS A 32 4.11 1.55 1.83
N ALA A 33 2.91 0.97 1.79
CA ALA A 33 2.65 -0.34 1.19
C ALA A 33 2.87 -0.34 -0.32
N MET A 34 2.41 0.72 -1.01
CA MET A 34 2.66 0.91 -2.44
C MET A 34 4.15 1.06 -2.74
N ILE A 35 4.86 1.86 -1.96
CA ILE A 35 6.31 2.09 -2.13
C ILE A 35 7.10 0.80 -1.85
N ASN A 36 6.75 0.03 -0.81
CA ASN A 36 7.38 -1.26 -0.57
C ASN A 36 7.15 -2.25 -1.71
N ALA A 37 5.93 -2.29 -2.28
CA ALA A 37 5.65 -3.13 -3.43
C ALA A 37 6.55 -2.77 -4.62
N ALA A 38 6.65 -1.48 -4.95
CA ALA A 38 7.51 -0.97 -6.03
C ALA A 38 9.02 -1.21 -5.81
N LYS A 39 9.43 -1.56 -4.59
CA LYS A 39 10.84 -1.87 -4.23
C LYS A 39 11.12 -3.36 -4.14
N ALA A 40 10.12 -4.22 -4.37
CA ALA A 40 10.20 -5.65 -4.06
C ALA A 40 11.34 -6.39 -4.78
N ASP A 41 11.70 -5.95 -5.98
CA ASP A 41 12.79 -6.50 -6.79
C ASP A 41 14.18 -5.95 -6.42
N GLY A 42 14.22 -4.89 -5.59
CA GLY A 42 15.43 -4.22 -5.13
C GLY A 42 16.11 -3.32 -6.18
N GLN A 43 15.45 -2.99 -7.30
CA GLN A 43 16.10 -2.34 -8.45
C GLN A 43 15.84 -0.85 -8.61
N ILE A 44 15.28 -0.15 -7.61
CA ILE A 44 15.07 1.29 -7.75
C ILE A 44 16.40 2.03 -7.89
N ASP A 45 16.70 2.47 -9.11
CA ASP A 45 17.85 3.30 -9.41
C ASP A 45 17.54 4.81 -9.31
N GLN A 46 18.58 5.64 -9.43
CA GLN A 46 18.44 7.10 -9.34
C GLN A 46 17.60 7.69 -10.49
N GLY A 47 17.64 7.10 -11.68
CA GLY A 47 16.86 7.52 -12.82
C GLY A 47 15.38 7.24 -12.61
N GLU A 48 15.03 6.08 -12.06
CA GLU A 48 13.65 5.75 -11.66
C GLU A 48 13.11 6.71 -10.61
N MET A 49 13.94 7.03 -9.62
CA MET A 49 13.58 7.99 -8.58
C MET A 49 13.29 9.38 -9.14
N GLN A 50 14.11 9.87 -10.08
CA GLN A 50 13.88 11.15 -10.74
C GLN A 50 12.59 11.15 -11.57
N ARG A 51 12.29 10.05 -12.29
CA ARG A 51 11.04 9.90 -13.05
C ARG A 51 9.81 9.96 -12.13
N ILE A 52 9.85 9.28 -10.98
CA ILE A 52 8.76 9.28 -10.01
C ILE A 52 8.52 10.70 -9.46
N VAL A 53 9.58 11.41 -9.08
CA VAL A 53 9.45 12.81 -8.62
C VAL A 53 8.85 13.70 -9.70
N GLY A 54 9.32 13.59 -10.95
CA GLY A 54 8.77 14.35 -12.07
C GLY A 54 7.27 14.15 -12.24
N LYS A 55 6.80 12.89 -12.21
CA LYS A 55 5.38 12.56 -12.28
C LYS A 55 4.57 13.11 -11.10
N LEU A 56 5.13 13.08 -9.88
CA LEU A 56 4.47 13.65 -8.70
C LEU A 56 4.32 15.18 -8.83
N GLN A 57 5.33 15.87 -9.38
CA GLN A 57 5.27 17.30 -9.66
C GLN A 57 4.21 17.64 -10.71
N GLU A 58 4.18 16.89 -11.81
CA GLU A 58 3.18 17.04 -12.88
C GLU A 58 1.74 16.79 -12.36
N SER A 59 1.60 15.89 -11.39
CA SER A 59 0.31 15.56 -10.77
C SER A 59 -0.13 16.57 -9.69
N GLY A 60 0.66 17.64 -9.45
CA GLY A 60 0.33 18.66 -8.45
C GLY A 60 0.51 18.20 -7.00
N VAL A 61 1.20 17.09 -6.75
CA VAL A 61 1.50 16.61 -5.40
C VAL A 61 2.39 17.63 -4.69
N GLY A 62 2.05 18.01 -3.46
CA GLY A 62 2.84 18.99 -2.69
C GLY A 62 4.27 18.52 -2.41
N LYS A 63 5.20 19.48 -2.22
CA LYS A 63 6.63 19.19 -1.99
C LYS A 63 6.88 18.28 -0.78
N GLU A 64 6.09 18.41 0.27
CA GLU A 64 6.22 17.60 1.49
C GLU A 64 5.93 16.12 1.19
N ALA A 65 4.86 15.82 0.48
CA ALA A 65 4.51 14.47 0.06
C ALA A 65 5.54 13.90 -0.94
N GLN A 66 6.07 14.71 -1.85
CA GLN A 66 7.18 14.30 -2.73
C GLN A 66 8.42 13.90 -1.92
N GLN A 67 8.81 14.72 -0.94
CA GLN A 67 9.95 14.45 -0.08
C GLN A 67 9.74 13.19 0.78
N TYR A 68 8.51 12.96 1.24
CA TYR A 68 8.15 11.73 1.95
C TYR A 68 8.37 10.50 1.07
N VAL A 69 7.81 10.48 -0.14
CA VAL A 69 7.96 9.36 -1.08
C VAL A 69 9.44 9.09 -1.37
N LEU A 70 10.21 10.13 -1.68
CA LEU A 70 11.66 10.03 -1.87
C LEU A 70 12.38 9.40 -0.68
N THR A 71 12.04 9.85 0.52
CA THR A 71 12.65 9.35 1.75
C THR A 71 12.33 7.86 1.94
N GLU A 72 11.06 7.46 1.78
CA GLU A 72 10.65 6.05 1.87
C GLU A 72 11.29 5.16 0.80
N MET A 73 11.52 5.70 -0.40
CA MET A 73 12.19 4.96 -1.49
C MET A 73 13.64 4.62 -1.15
N THR A 74 14.34 5.47 -0.41
CA THR A 74 15.74 5.20 0.04
C THR A 74 15.85 4.23 1.21
N LYS A 75 14.76 3.98 1.93
CA LYS A 75 14.76 3.05 3.08
C LYS A 75 14.86 1.59 2.59
N PRO A 76 15.31 0.65 3.42
CA PRO A 76 15.12 -0.78 3.13
C PRO A 76 13.64 -1.15 2.99
N LEU A 77 13.34 -2.30 2.37
CA LEU A 77 12.00 -2.90 2.44
C LEU A 77 11.60 -3.14 3.89
N ASP A 78 10.40 -2.70 4.28
CA ASP A 78 9.90 -2.78 5.65
C ASP A 78 8.46 -3.33 5.70
N THR A 79 8.31 -4.57 5.24
CA THR A 79 7.04 -5.28 5.25
C THR A 79 6.52 -5.46 6.68
N GLN A 80 7.40 -5.70 7.66
CA GLN A 80 7.02 -5.95 9.06
C GLN A 80 6.23 -4.79 9.68
N SER A 81 6.58 -3.55 9.36
CA SER A 81 5.80 -2.39 9.82
C SER A 81 4.36 -2.39 9.29
N LEU A 82 4.14 -2.82 8.05
CA LEU A 82 2.81 -2.93 7.44
C LEU A 82 1.97 -3.99 8.14
N LEU A 83 2.58 -5.15 8.42
CA LEU A 83 1.95 -6.25 9.17
C LEU A 83 1.53 -5.80 10.57
N ALA A 84 2.42 -5.07 11.27
CA ALA A 84 2.15 -4.58 12.61
C ALA A 84 0.99 -3.56 12.61
N ALA A 85 0.95 -2.67 11.62
CA ALA A 85 -0.10 -1.67 11.49
C ALA A 85 -1.49 -2.29 11.20
N ALA A 86 -1.53 -3.37 10.41
CA ALA A 86 -2.77 -4.06 10.07
C ALA A 86 -3.28 -5.02 11.15
N LYS A 87 -2.54 -5.21 12.24
CA LYS A 87 -2.82 -6.25 13.24
C LYS A 87 -4.22 -6.08 13.84
N GLY A 88 -5.04 -7.12 13.72
CA GLY A 88 -6.40 -7.13 14.24
C GLY A 88 -7.41 -6.36 13.39
N GLN A 89 -7.02 -5.86 12.21
CA GLN A 89 -7.85 -5.04 11.32
C GLN A 89 -7.94 -5.69 9.92
N PRO A 90 -8.83 -6.69 9.70
CA PRO A 90 -8.88 -7.44 8.44
C PRO A 90 -9.21 -6.59 7.21
N ALA A 91 -10.08 -5.59 7.36
CA ALA A 91 -10.40 -4.66 6.27
C ALA A 91 -9.17 -3.83 5.86
N PHE A 92 -8.41 -3.33 6.84
CA PHE A 92 -7.20 -2.58 6.58
C PHE A 92 -6.07 -3.44 6.01
N ALA A 93 -5.94 -4.69 6.46
CA ALA A 93 -5.05 -5.67 5.85
C ALA A 93 -5.36 -5.88 4.35
N ALA A 94 -6.64 -6.09 4.01
CA ALA A 94 -7.05 -6.20 2.61
C ALA A 94 -6.74 -4.94 1.80
N GLN A 95 -6.92 -3.74 2.39
CA GLN A 95 -6.59 -2.47 1.75
C GLN A 95 -5.09 -2.33 1.48
N ILE A 96 -4.23 -2.68 2.44
CA ILE A 96 -2.77 -2.68 2.27
C ILE A 96 -2.37 -3.60 1.12
N TYR A 97 -2.88 -4.83 1.10
CA TYR A 97 -2.59 -5.78 0.03
C TYR A 97 -3.07 -5.27 -1.35
N ALA A 98 -4.29 -4.75 -1.43
CA ALA A 98 -4.84 -4.20 -2.67
C ALA A 98 -4.04 -3.00 -3.18
N ALA A 99 -3.60 -2.11 -2.29
CA ALA A 99 -2.77 -0.97 -2.65
C ALA A 99 -1.39 -1.39 -3.14
N SER A 100 -0.75 -2.34 -2.45
CA SER A 100 0.51 -2.93 -2.92
C SER A 100 0.36 -3.57 -4.30
N LEU A 101 -0.73 -4.30 -4.53
CA LEU A 101 -1.03 -4.93 -5.81
C LEU A 101 -1.24 -3.92 -6.94
N LEU A 102 -1.95 -2.81 -6.66
CA LEU A 102 -2.17 -1.72 -7.63
C LEU A 102 -0.89 -0.95 -7.98
N ALA A 103 0.10 -0.96 -7.11
CA ALA A 103 1.31 -0.17 -7.26
C ALA A 103 2.36 -0.80 -8.19
N ILE A 104 2.22 -2.09 -8.51
CA ILE A 104 3.19 -2.84 -9.31
C ILE A 104 2.51 -3.67 -10.39
N GLU A 105 3.22 -3.89 -11.48
CA GLU A 105 2.90 -4.95 -12.44
C GLU A 105 3.59 -6.21 -11.94
N VAL A 106 2.85 -7.27 -11.63
CA VAL A 106 3.43 -8.49 -11.07
C VAL A 106 4.05 -9.32 -12.18
N ASP A 107 5.25 -8.96 -12.62
CA ASP A 107 5.94 -9.60 -13.75
C ASP A 107 7.24 -10.31 -13.34
N THR A 108 7.81 -9.94 -12.19
CA THR A 108 9.02 -10.57 -11.65
C THR A 108 8.70 -11.64 -10.58
N PRO A 109 9.56 -12.67 -10.43
CA PRO A 109 9.48 -13.60 -9.30
C PRO A 109 9.62 -12.91 -7.93
N ALA A 110 10.31 -11.78 -7.86
CA ALA A 110 10.52 -11.04 -6.62
C ALA A 110 9.24 -10.34 -6.14
N GLU A 111 8.49 -9.71 -7.05
CA GLU A 111 7.19 -9.09 -6.76
C GLU A 111 6.14 -10.12 -6.35
N LYS A 112 6.07 -11.25 -7.08
CA LYS A 112 5.18 -12.35 -6.69
C LYS A 112 5.49 -12.83 -5.28
N LYS A 113 6.77 -13.05 -4.98
CA LYS A 113 7.22 -13.48 -3.65
C LYS A 113 6.87 -12.44 -2.58
N TYR A 114 7.04 -11.15 -2.87
CA TYR A 114 6.66 -10.07 -1.96
C TYR A 114 5.16 -10.10 -1.65
N LEU A 115 4.30 -10.20 -2.66
CA LEU A 115 2.85 -10.26 -2.46
C LEU A 115 2.42 -11.52 -1.69
N ASP A 116 3.02 -12.68 -2.00
CA ASP A 116 2.77 -13.94 -1.28
C ASP A 116 3.14 -13.79 0.22
N GLN A 117 4.28 -13.16 0.51
CA GLN A 117 4.73 -12.89 1.89
C GLN A 117 3.85 -11.86 2.59
N LEU A 118 3.43 -10.81 1.89
CA LEU A 118 2.56 -9.78 2.41
C LEU A 118 1.19 -10.37 2.78
N ALA A 119 0.57 -11.12 1.87
CA ALA A 119 -0.73 -11.77 2.11
C ALA A 119 -0.67 -12.73 3.30
N ALA A 120 0.35 -13.57 3.37
CA ALA A 120 0.55 -14.50 4.48
C ALA A 120 0.76 -13.76 5.81
N GLY A 121 1.59 -12.71 5.81
CA GLY A 121 1.88 -11.90 6.99
C GLY A 121 0.67 -11.12 7.51
N LEU A 122 -0.21 -10.68 6.60
CA LEU A 122 -1.46 -10.00 6.91
C LEU A 122 -2.59 -10.97 7.31
N GLY A 123 -2.36 -12.28 7.21
CA GLY A 123 -3.37 -13.31 7.53
C GLY A 123 -4.54 -13.34 6.55
N ILE A 124 -4.32 -12.89 5.31
CA ILE A 124 -5.35 -12.87 4.27
C ILE A 124 -5.48 -14.27 3.68
N LYS A 125 -6.71 -14.80 3.66
CA LYS A 125 -6.95 -16.13 3.09
C LYS A 125 -6.78 -16.11 1.56
N PRO A 126 -6.36 -17.23 0.94
CA PRO A 126 -6.21 -17.33 -0.51
C PRO A 126 -7.46 -16.94 -1.31
N GLU A 127 -8.66 -17.22 -0.79
CA GLU A 127 -9.90 -16.85 -1.50
C GLU A 127 -10.12 -15.34 -1.51
N VAL A 128 -9.62 -14.62 -0.50
CA VAL A 128 -9.74 -13.16 -0.41
C VAL A 128 -8.69 -12.51 -1.31
N THR A 129 -7.45 -12.99 -1.32
CA THR A 129 -6.42 -12.48 -2.24
C THR A 129 -6.85 -12.65 -3.69
N GLN A 130 -7.43 -13.82 -4.06
CA GLN A 130 -7.91 -14.05 -5.42
C GLN A 130 -8.98 -13.03 -5.82
N ARG A 131 -9.97 -12.79 -4.94
CA ARG A 131 -11.01 -11.78 -5.21
C ARG A 131 -10.44 -10.38 -5.39
N ILE A 132 -9.44 -10.00 -4.60
CA ILE A 132 -8.77 -8.71 -4.73
C ILE A 132 -8.04 -8.63 -6.08
N ASN A 133 -7.33 -9.69 -6.47
CA ASN A 133 -6.66 -9.76 -7.77
C ASN A 133 -7.66 -9.59 -8.94
N ASP A 134 -8.79 -10.29 -8.87
CA ASP A 134 -9.85 -10.21 -9.89
C ASP A 134 -10.44 -8.79 -9.98
N MET A 135 -10.63 -8.12 -8.85
CA MET A 135 -11.15 -6.74 -8.78
C MET A 135 -10.17 -5.69 -9.33
N VAL A 136 -8.87 -5.91 -9.11
CA VAL A 136 -7.80 -5.02 -9.58
C VAL A 136 -7.46 -5.26 -11.06
N GLY A 137 -7.94 -6.35 -11.66
CA GLY A 137 -7.81 -6.62 -13.09
C GLY A 137 -6.55 -7.39 -13.50
N LEU A 138 -5.85 -8.00 -12.55
CA LEU A 138 -4.74 -8.92 -12.86
C LEU A 138 -5.34 -10.30 -13.17
N GLN A 139 -5.56 -10.56 -14.47
CA GLN A 139 -5.77 -11.93 -14.95
C GLN A 139 -4.41 -12.64 -14.93
N ALA A 140 -4.26 -13.63 -14.05
CA ALA A 140 -3.10 -14.53 -14.00
C ALA A 140 -3.08 -15.51 -15.18
#